data_AF-Q5ZBG3-F1
#
_entry.id   AF-Q5ZBG3-F1
#
_cell.length_a   1.000
_cell.length_b   1.000
_cell.length_c   1.000
_cell.angle_alpha   90.00
_cell.angle_beta   90.00
_cell.angle_gamma   90.00
#
_symmetry.space_group_name_H-M   'P 1'
#
loop_
_entity.id
_entity.type
_entity.pdbx_description
1 polymer ?
#
loop_
_entity_poly.entity_id
_entity_poly.type
_entity_poly.pdbx_seq_one_letter_code
_entity_poly.pdbx_strand_id
1 'polypeptide(L)'
;MNSSDVVVSNVVFQDSPFWNIHPVYCSNVVIRNVTVLAPHDSPNTDGIDPDSSSNVCIEDCYISTGDDLIAIKSGWDEYGMAYGRPSSHITIRRITGSSPFAGFAVGSETSGGVEHVLAEHLNFFSSGFGIHIKTNTGRGGFIRNVTVSDVTLDSVRYGLRIAGDVGGHPDDRYDRNALPVVDGLTIKNVQGQNIREAGSIKGIATSAFSRICLSNVKLNGGAAVRPWKCEAVSGAALDVQPSPCTELTSTSGMSFCTNSL
;
A
#
# COMPACT_ATOMS: atom_id res chain seq x y z
N MET A 1 -11.00 0.36 -20.34
CA MET A 1 -11.05 -1.08 -19.99
C MET A 1 -10.43 -1.88 -21.13
N ASN A 2 -9.61 -2.89 -20.82
CA ASN A 2 -8.90 -3.73 -21.79
C ASN A 2 -8.04 -2.94 -22.80
N SER A 3 -7.56 -1.78 -22.37
CA SER A 3 -6.63 -0.97 -23.16
C SER A 3 -5.22 -1.49 -22.93
N SER A 4 -4.41 -1.52 -23.98
CA SER A 4 -2.97 -1.79 -23.90
C SER A 4 -2.19 -0.55 -24.31
N ASP A 5 -0.94 -0.45 -23.85
CA ASP A 5 0.05 0.53 -24.33
C ASP A 5 -0.41 1.98 -24.12
N VAL A 6 -0.92 2.26 -22.92
CA VAL A 6 -1.45 3.57 -22.54
C VAL A 6 -0.34 4.41 -21.92
N VAL A 7 -0.15 5.63 -22.44
CA VAL A 7 0.78 6.62 -21.87
C VAL A 7 0.01 7.85 -21.43
N VAL A 8 0.14 8.20 -20.15
CA VAL A 8 -0.32 9.48 -19.59
C VAL A 8 0.91 10.22 -19.09
N SER A 9 1.24 11.36 -19.71
CA SER A 9 2.44 12.09 -19.31
C SER A 9 2.34 13.59 -19.46
N ASN A 10 3.02 14.33 -18.58
CA ASN A 10 3.18 15.78 -18.65
C ASN A 10 1.84 16.54 -18.62
N VAL A 11 0.92 16.08 -17.79
CA VAL A 11 -0.43 16.66 -17.61
C VAL A 11 -0.72 16.91 -16.14
N VAL A 12 -1.66 17.82 -15.89
CA VAL A 12 -2.21 18.10 -14.57
C VAL A 12 -3.65 17.63 -14.54
N PHE A 13 -3.99 16.77 -13.57
CA PHE A 13 -5.38 16.45 -13.20
C PHE A 13 -5.72 17.25 -11.96
N GLN A 14 -6.88 17.89 -11.95
CA GLN A 14 -7.27 18.75 -10.85
C GLN A 14 -8.77 18.62 -10.56
N ASP A 15 -9.09 18.57 -9.27
CA ASP A 15 -10.44 18.63 -8.70
C ASP A 15 -11.39 17.57 -9.28
N SER A 16 -10.89 16.35 -9.50
CA SER A 16 -11.74 15.21 -9.83
C SER A 16 -12.74 14.96 -8.70
N PRO A 17 -14.02 14.68 -9.01
CA PRO A 17 -15.02 14.37 -7.98
C PRO A 17 -14.84 12.97 -7.36
N PHE A 18 -13.87 12.18 -7.84
CA PHE A 18 -13.56 10.82 -7.39
C PHE A 18 -12.10 10.47 -7.77
N TRP A 19 -11.72 9.18 -7.76
CA TRP A 19 -10.42 8.68 -8.21
C TRP A 19 -9.98 9.35 -9.52
N ASN A 20 -8.74 9.84 -9.57
CA ASN A 20 -8.28 10.71 -10.65
C ASN A 20 -7.82 9.91 -11.88
N ILE A 21 -6.91 8.94 -11.70
CA ILE A 21 -6.37 8.13 -12.79
C ILE A 21 -6.54 6.66 -12.46
N HIS A 22 -7.54 6.01 -13.08
CA HIS A 22 -7.93 4.62 -12.80
C HIS A 22 -7.71 3.73 -14.03
N PRO A 23 -6.46 3.27 -14.31
CA PRO A 23 -6.24 2.24 -15.30
C PRO A 23 -6.85 0.93 -14.78
N VAL A 24 -8.03 0.62 -15.30
CA VAL A 24 -8.80 -0.57 -14.94
C VAL A 24 -8.84 -1.57 -16.09
N TYR A 25 -8.43 -2.81 -15.78
CA TYR A 25 -8.33 -3.90 -16.76
C TYR A 25 -7.33 -3.61 -17.89
N CYS A 26 -6.29 -2.83 -17.64
CA CYS A 26 -5.31 -2.42 -18.64
C CYS A 26 -4.03 -3.28 -18.61
N SER A 27 -3.24 -3.20 -19.66
CA SER A 27 -1.87 -3.72 -19.69
C SER A 27 -0.91 -2.69 -20.27
N ASN A 28 0.37 -2.73 -19.87
CA ASN A 28 1.43 -1.84 -20.37
C ASN A 28 1.03 -0.35 -20.23
N VAL A 29 0.87 0.10 -18.99
CA VAL A 29 0.45 1.48 -18.69
C VAL A 29 1.65 2.25 -18.15
N VAL A 30 1.91 3.43 -18.70
CA VAL A 30 2.94 4.35 -18.21
C VAL A 30 2.28 5.67 -17.81
N ILE A 31 2.40 6.03 -16.53
CA ILE A 31 1.96 7.32 -16.00
C ILE A 31 3.20 8.04 -15.47
N ARG A 32 3.61 9.13 -16.12
CA ARG A 32 4.87 9.80 -15.77
C ARG A 32 4.84 11.32 -15.85
N ASN A 33 5.56 12.01 -14.96
CA ASN A 33 5.58 13.49 -14.96
C ASN A 33 4.16 14.09 -14.88
N VAL A 34 3.31 13.50 -14.03
CA VAL A 34 1.92 13.95 -13.85
C VAL A 34 1.79 14.65 -12.51
N THR A 35 0.97 15.69 -12.48
CA THR A 35 0.52 16.32 -11.22
C THR A 35 -0.96 16.00 -11.02
N VAL A 36 -1.33 15.53 -9.82
CA VAL A 36 -2.73 15.27 -9.46
C VAL A 36 -3.07 16.06 -8.21
N LEU A 37 -4.11 16.90 -8.29
CA LEU A 37 -4.51 17.81 -7.23
C LEU A 37 -5.99 17.63 -6.91
N ALA A 38 -6.31 17.50 -5.63
CA ALA A 38 -7.67 17.61 -5.13
C ALA A 38 -7.64 18.18 -3.70
N PRO A 39 -8.71 18.86 -3.24
CA PRO A 39 -8.79 19.35 -1.86
C PRO A 39 -8.56 18.24 -0.83
N HIS A 40 -7.90 18.54 0.29
CA HIS A 40 -7.64 17.52 1.32
C HIS A 40 -8.90 17.02 2.04
N ASP A 41 -10.03 17.72 1.91
CA ASP A 41 -11.33 17.33 2.44
C ASP A 41 -12.24 16.67 1.39
N SER A 42 -11.79 16.48 0.14
CA SER A 42 -12.58 15.79 -0.88
C SER A 42 -12.48 14.27 -0.75
N PRO A 43 -13.58 13.56 -0.43
CA PRO A 43 -13.56 12.11 -0.22
C PRO A 43 -13.28 11.35 -1.52
N ASN A 44 -12.62 10.20 -1.40
CA ASN A 44 -12.40 9.26 -2.51
C ASN A 44 -11.75 9.90 -3.75
N THR A 45 -10.84 10.84 -3.52
CA THR A 45 -10.07 11.52 -4.58
C THR A 45 -8.69 10.91 -4.72
N ASP A 46 -8.60 9.59 -4.68
CA ASP A 46 -7.35 8.84 -4.85
C ASP A 46 -6.60 9.34 -6.10
N GLY A 47 -5.27 9.36 -6.03
CA GLY A 47 -4.44 9.92 -7.08
C GLY A 47 -4.35 9.01 -8.30
N ILE A 48 -3.78 7.81 -8.12
CA ILE A 48 -3.61 6.83 -9.19
C ILE A 48 -3.92 5.42 -8.68
N ASP A 49 -4.79 4.73 -9.41
CA ASP A 49 -5.42 3.50 -8.97
C ASP A 49 -5.26 2.40 -10.02
N PRO A 50 -4.10 1.70 -10.10
CA PRO A 50 -3.99 0.50 -10.92
C PRO A 50 -4.95 -0.56 -10.41
N ASP A 51 -5.97 -0.88 -11.20
CA ASP A 51 -7.01 -1.84 -10.84
C ASP A 51 -7.06 -2.98 -11.83
N SER A 52 -6.80 -4.19 -11.35
CA SER A 52 -6.84 -5.42 -12.15
C SER A 52 -6.00 -5.28 -13.44
N SER A 53 -4.84 -4.64 -13.32
CA SER A 53 -4.00 -4.19 -14.44
C SER A 53 -2.56 -4.71 -14.32
N SER A 54 -1.91 -4.96 -15.46
CA SER A 54 -0.57 -5.53 -15.49
C SER A 54 0.46 -4.65 -16.20
N ASN A 55 1.73 -4.77 -15.82
CA ASN A 55 2.84 -3.99 -16.40
C ASN A 55 2.57 -2.48 -16.30
N VAL A 56 2.38 -1.99 -15.09
CA VAL A 56 2.09 -0.58 -14.82
C VAL A 56 3.32 0.11 -14.27
N CYS A 57 3.74 1.21 -14.90
CA CYS A 57 4.83 2.05 -14.44
C CYS A 57 4.27 3.43 -14.07
N ILE A 58 4.44 3.83 -12.81
CA ILE A 58 4.08 5.17 -12.31
C ILE A 58 5.36 5.83 -11.81
N GLU A 59 5.75 6.96 -12.41
CA GLU A 59 7.00 7.59 -12.01
C GLU A 59 7.02 9.12 -12.13
N ASP A 60 7.84 9.78 -11.31
CA ASP A 60 8.07 11.23 -11.41
C ASP A 60 6.78 12.06 -11.26
N CYS A 61 5.90 11.65 -10.34
CA CYS A 61 4.61 12.31 -10.12
C CYS A 61 4.59 13.11 -8.82
N TYR A 62 3.84 14.22 -8.85
CA TYR A 62 3.43 14.96 -7.65
C TYR A 62 1.94 14.76 -7.42
N ILE A 63 1.55 14.28 -6.24
CA ILE A 63 0.15 13.95 -5.95
C ILE A 63 -0.22 14.60 -4.61
N SER A 64 -1.28 15.39 -4.59
CA SER A 64 -1.81 15.97 -3.35
C SER A 64 -3.32 15.96 -3.39
N THR A 65 -3.94 15.06 -2.63
CA THR A 65 -5.36 14.76 -2.73
C THR A 65 -6.01 14.57 -1.36
N GLY A 66 -7.32 14.38 -1.35
CA GLY A 66 -8.11 14.10 -0.13
C GLY A 66 -8.15 12.62 0.26
N ASP A 67 -7.59 11.71 -0.54
CA ASP A 67 -7.52 10.26 -0.27
C ASP A 67 -6.16 9.66 -0.71
N ASP A 68 -6.02 8.34 -0.80
CA ASP A 68 -4.75 7.66 -1.06
C ASP A 68 -4.02 8.19 -2.34
N LEU A 69 -2.73 8.51 -2.27
CA LEU A 69 -2.01 9.06 -3.45
C LEU A 69 -1.83 8.03 -4.55
N ILE A 70 -1.46 6.81 -4.15
CA ILE A 70 -1.39 5.63 -5.00
C ILE A 70 -2.14 4.52 -4.27
N ALA A 71 -3.12 3.89 -4.92
CA ALA A 71 -3.87 2.77 -4.37
C ALA A 71 -4.00 1.64 -5.37
N ILE A 72 -3.18 0.58 -5.22
CA ILE A 72 -3.27 -0.58 -6.09
C ILE A 72 -4.48 -1.43 -5.70
N LYS A 73 -5.37 -1.69 -6.66
CA LYS A 73 -6.61 -2.45 -6.49
C LYS A 73 -6.66 -3.64 -7.46
N SER A 74 -7.63 -4.52 -7.27
CA SER A 74 -7.90 -5.66 -8.15
C SER A 74 -9.34 -6.14 -7.95
N GLY A 75 -10.31 -5.24 -7.93
CA GLY A 75 -11.73 -5.57 -7.69
C GLY A 75 -12.13 -5.86 -6.24
N TRP A 76 -13.46 -5.89 -6.01
CA TRP A 76 -14.07 -5.84 -4.68
C TRP A 76 -14.95 -7.08 -4.41
N ASP A 77 -14.60 -7.84 -3.37
CA ASP A 77 -15.28 -9.04 -2.88
C ASP A 77 -15.66 -10.03 -3.98
N GLU A 78 -16.89 -10.56 -3.97
CA GLU A 78 -17.37 -11.57 -4.93
C GLU A 78 -17.26 -11.12 -6.38
N TYR A 79 -17.36 -9.81 -6.66
CA TYR A 79 -17.21 -9.28 -8.01
C TYR A 79 -15.76 -9.34 -8.48
N GLY A 80 -14.82 -8.93 -7.62
CA GLY A 80 -13.40 -9.03 -7.91
C GLY A 80 -12.92 -10.48 -8.00
N MET A 81 -13.40 -11.35 -7.10
CA MET A 81 -13.10 -12.78 -7.12
C MET A 81 -13.66 -13.47 -8.37
N ALA A 82 -14.90 -13.18 -8.75
CA ALA A 82 -15.51 -13.74 -9.95
C ALA A 82 -14.80 -13.31 -11.23
N TYR A 83 -14.31 -12.07 -11.28
CA TYR A 83 -13.50 -11.60 -12.40
C TYR A 83 -12.09 -12.19 -12.39
N GLY A 84 -11.50 -12.39 -11.20
CA GLY A 84 -10.29 -13.19 -11.00
C GLY A 84 -9.03 -12.61 -11.69
N ARG A 85 -8.99 -11.29 -11.91
CA ARG A 85 -7.86 -10.63 -12.59
C ARG A 85 -7.00 -9.87 -11.58
N PRO A 86 -5.74 -10.28 -11.38
CA PRO A 86 -4.85 -9.58 -10.48
C PRO A 86 -4.33 -8.27 -11.06
N SER A 87 -3.92 -7.37 -10.17
CA SER A 87 -2.95 -6.32 -10.50
C SER A 87 -1.54 -6.85 -10.31
N SER A 88 -0.71 -6.82 -11.36
CA SER A 88 0.61 -7.44 -11.29
C SER A 88 1.70 -6.71 -12.06
N HIS A 89 2.96 -6.89 -11.64
CA HIS A 89 4.13 -6.26 -12.29
C HIS A 89 3.99 -4.74 -12.32
N ILE A 90 3.89 -4.14 -11.13
CA ILE A 90 3.69 -2.70 -10.96
C ILE A 90 4.98 -2.10 -10.40
N THR A 91 5.51 -1.08 -11.07
CA THR A 91 6.65 -0.28 -10.59
C THR A 91 6.18 1.14 -10.31
N ILE A 92 6.37 1.61 -9.09
CA ILE A 92 6.05 2.96 -8.64
C ILE A 92 7.33 3.59 -8.14
N ARG A 93 7.72 4.78 -8.63
CA ARG A 93 8.94 5.41 -8.13
C ARG A 93 9.01 6.91 -8.26
N ARG A 94 9.80 7.54 -7.39
CA ARG A 94 10.03 9.00 -7.39
C ARG A 94 8.69 9.75 -7.31
N ILE A 95 7.87 9.35 -6.35
CA ILE A 95 6.57 9.97 -6.08
C ILE A 95 6.72 10.89 -4.89
N THR A 96 6.25 12.13 -5.02
CA THR A 96 6.20 13.10 -3.92
C THR A 96 4.77 13.55 -3.68
N GLY A 97 4.36 13.68 -2.42
CA GLY A 97 2.99 14.11 -2.17
C GLY A 97 2.51 14.11 -0.73
N SER A 98 1.26 14.53 -0.55
CA SER A 98 0.60 14.66 0.75
C SER A 98 -0.88 14.28 0.70
N SER A 99 -1.36 13.54 1.69
CA SER A 99 -2.76 13.12 1.78
C SER A 99 -3.16 12.83 3.23
N PRO A 100 -4.36 13.21 3.71
CA PRO A 100 -4.81 12.82 5.06
C PRO A 100 -5.00 11.29 5.23
N PHE A 101 -4.90 10.53 4.13
CA PHE A 101 -4.88 9.07 4.05
C PHE A 101 -3.47 8.57 3.67
N ALA A 102 -3.32 7.60 2.75
CA ALA A 102 -2.03 6.96 2.48
C ALA A 102 -1.21 7.63 1.38
N GLY A 103 0.10 7.69 1.57
CA GLY A 103 1.03 8.00 0.49
C GLY A 103 1.17 6.86 -0.51
N PHE A 104 1.31 5.63 -0.02
CA PHE A 104 1.28 4.43 -0.84
C PHE A 104 0.36 3.39 -0.20
N ALA A 105 -0.60 2.91 -0.98
CA ALA A 105 -1.53 1.88 -0.57
C ALA A 105 -1.62 0.71 -1.54
N VAL A 106 -1.89 -0.45 -0.94
CA VAL A 106 -2.47 -1.60 -1.64
C VAL A 106 -3.83 -1.85 -1.00
N GLY A 107 -4.89 -1.83 -1.81
CA GLY A 107 -6.26 -2.10 -1.40
C GLY A 107 -7.12 -0.86 -1.13
N SER A 108 -8.30 -1.02 -0.51
CA SER A 108 -8.75 -2.27 0.13
C SER A 108 -9.28 -3.34 -0.83
N GLU A 109 -9.58 -2.95 -2.06
CA GLU A 109 -10.20 -3.79 -3.08
C GLU A 109 -9.14 -4.69 -3.72
N THR A 110 -8.83 -5.83 -3.10
CA THR A 110 -7.72 -6.73 -3.51
C THR A 110 -8.19 -8.11 -3.96
N SER A 111 -9.43 -8.24 -4.42
CA SER A 111 -10.09 -9.55 -4.53
C SER A 111 -9.65 -10.44 -5.69
N GLY A 112 -9.22 -9.83 -6.79
CA GLY A 112 -8.54 -10.49 -7.91
C GLY A 112 -7.06 -10.79 -7.64
N GLY A 113 -6.48 -10.26 -6.58
CA GLY A 113 -5.08 -10.42 -6.19
C GLY A 113 -4.17 -9.26 -6.59
N VAL A 114 -3.14 -9.01 -5.80
CA VAL A 114 -2.08 -8.04 -6.06
C VAL A 114 -0.73 -8.72 -5.89
N GLU A 115 0.13 -8.66 -6.90
CA GLU A 115 1.46 -9.26 -6.82
C GLU A 115 2.55 -8.57 -7.63
N HIS A 116 3.81 -8.81 -7.26
CA HIS A 116 4.97 -8.30 -7.98
C HIS A 116 4.93 -6.77 -8.09
N VAL A 117 4.89 -6.12 -6.93
CA VAL A 117 4.88 -4.66 -6.81
C VAL A 117 6.22 -4.20 -6.26
N LEU A 118 6.84 -3.24 -6.95
CA LEU A 118 8.00 -2.51 -6.47
C LEU A 118 7.62 -1.03 -6.34
N ALA A 119 7.69 -0.49 -5.13
CA ALA A 119 7.51 0.93 -4.85
C ALA A 119 8.78 1.50 -4.21
N GLU A 120 9.47 2.43 -4.86
CA GLU A 120 10.78 2.91 -4.42
C GLU A 120 10.93 4.44 -4.53
N HIS A 121 11.80 5.05 -3.72
CA HIS A 121 12.04 6.50 -3.78
C HIS A 121 10.75 7.32 -3.58
N LEU A 122 10.07 7.09 -2.46
CA LEU A 122 8.81 7.75 -2.11
C LEU A 122 9.05 8.84 -1.08
N ASN A 123 8.49 10.03 -1.30
CA ASN A 123 8.63 11.16 -0.39
C ASN A 123 7.24 11.68 0.01
N PHE A 124 6.79 11.33 1.21
CA PHE A 124 5.46 11.70 1.69
C PHE A 124 5.52 12.62 2.88
N PHE A 125 4.77 13.71 2.83
CA PHE A 125 4.70 14.69 3.91
C PHE A 125 3.26 15.00 4.29
N SER A 126 3.04 15.37 5.55
CA SER A 126 1.70 15.74 6.06
C SER A 126 0.63 14.67 5.79
N SER A 127 1.01 13.39 5.94
CA SER A 127 0.15 12.27 5.54
C SER A 127 -0.49 11.49 6.69
N GLY A 128 -1.62 10.84 6.41
CA GLY A 128 -2.27 9.94 7.36
C GLY A 128 -1.50 8.64 7.59
N PHE A 129 -1.06 8.02 6.51
CA PHE A 129 -0.28 6.79 6.49
C PHE A 129 0.86 6.96 5.49
N GLY A 130 2.08 6.56 5.84
CA GLY A 130 3.17 6.50 4.88
C GLY A 130 2.91 5.37 3.89
N ILE A 131 2.85 4.15 4.45
CA ILE A 131 2.58 2.90 3.72
C ILE A 131 1.35 2.24 4.35
N HIS A 132 0.37 1.84 3.53
CA HIS A 132 -0.87 1.21 3.99
C HIS A 132 -1.28 0.00 3.16
N ILE A 133 -1.19 -1.19 3.74
CA ILE A 133 -1.68 -2.43 3.12
C ILE A 133 -3.04 -2.76 3.73
N LYS A 134 -4.08 -2.77 2.91
CA LYS A 134 -5.49 -2.81 3.31
C LYS A 134 -6.16 -4.03 2.70
N THR A 135 -6.78 -4.86 3.52
CA THR A 135 -7.65 -5.94 3.05
C THR A 135 -8.68 -6.27 4.13
N ASN A 136 -9.59 -7.20 3.86
CA ASN A 136 -10.63 -7.60 4.79
C ASN A 136 -11.05 -9.06 4.58
N THR A 137 -11.58 -9.71 5.63
CA THR A 137 -12.36 -10.95 5.47
C THR A 137 -13.47 -10.70 4.44
N GLY A 138 -13.65 -11.58 3.46
CA GLY A 138 -14.54 -11.37 2.33
C GLY A 138 -13.82 -11.04 1.02
N ARG A 139 -12.61 -10.47 1.12
CA ARG A 139 -11.84 -10.10 -0.06
C ARG A 139 -11.34 -11.30 -0.85
N GLY A 140 -11.01 -12.41 -0.18
CA GLY A 140 -10.28 -13.51 -0.81
C GLY A 140 -8.98 -13.01 -1.47
N GLY A 141 -8.61 -13.60 -2.60
CA GLY A 141 -7.43 -13.19 -3.36
C GLY A 141 -6.13 -13.28 -2.55
N PHE A 142 -5.15 -12.48 -2.95
CA PHE A 142 -3.84 -12.44 -2.30
C PHE A 142 -3.17 -11.07 -2.43
N ILE A 143 -2.25 -10.76 -1.53
CA ILE A 143 -1.30 -9.66 -1.64
C ILE A 143 0.07 -10.26 -1.40
N ARG A 144 0.92 -10.35 -2.44
CA ARG A 144 2.21 -11.02 -2.31
C ARG A 144 3.34 -10.42 -3.13
N ASN A 145 4.58 -10.62 -2.70
CA ASN A 145 5.76 -10.11 -3.39
C ASN A 145 5.68 -8.58 -3.63
N VAL A 146 5.40 -7.85 -2.55
CA VAL A 146 5.39 -6.38 -2.54
C VAL A 146 6.64 -5.89 -1.84
N THR A 147 7.42 -5.05 -2.52
CA THR A 147 8.60 -4.38 -1.95
C THR A 147 8.36 -2.88 -1.95
N VAL A 148 8.52 -2.25 -0.78
CA VAL A 148 8.49 -0.81 -0.62
C VAL A 148 9.83 -0.36 -0.03
N SER A 149 10.61 0.42 -0.78
CA SER A 149 11.95 0.84 -0.37
C SER A 149 12.21 2.33 -0.52
N ASP A 150 13.22 2.81 0.22
CA ASP A 150 13.77 4.17 0.07
C ASP A 150 12.68 5.24 0.23
N VAL A 151 12.01 5.19 1.38
CA VAL A 151 10.87 6.05 1.72
C VAL A 151 11.29 7.09 2.73
N THR A 152 10.99 8.35 2.44
CA THR A 152 11.11 9.48 3.37
C THR A 152 9.73 9.94 3.79
N LEU A 153 9.52 10.04 5.10
CA LEU A 153 8.25 10.44 5.71
C LEU A 153 8.46 11.68 6.60
N ASP A 154 7.64 12.70 6.43
CA ASP A 154 7.59 13.86 7.34
C ASP A 154 6.17 14.13 7.82
N SER A 155 5.99 14.24 9.14
CA SER A 155 4.72 14.65 9.74
C SER A 155 3.59 13.69 9.36
N VAL A 156 3.87 12.39 9.53
CA VAL A 156 2.96 11.31 9.19
C VAL A 156 2.35 10.69 10.44
N ARG A 157 1.02 10.46 10.42
CA ARG A 157 0.33 9.88 11.58
C ARG A 157 0.72 8.42 11.84
N TYR A 158 0.76 7.59 10.81
CA TYR A 158 1.25 6.19 10.88
C TYR A 158 2.36 5.98 9.86
N GLY A 159 3.57 5.60 10.29
CA GLY A 159 4.64 5.26 9.36
C GLY A 159 4.26 4.08 8.45
N LEU A 160 3.79 2.99 9.07
CA LEU A 160 3.33 1.79 8.39
C LEU A 160 2.02 1.26 9.00
N ARG A 161 1.04 0.93 8.16
CA ARG A 161 -0.14 0.17 8.57
C ARG A 161 -0.37 -1.01 7.64
N ILE A 162 -0.60 -2.18 8.21
CA ILE A 162 -1.02 -3.40 7.50
C ILE A 162 -2.24 -3.90 8.25
N ALA A 163 -3.40 -3.97 7.61
CA ALA A 163 -4.66 -4.25 8.28
C ALA A 163 -5.53 -5.21 7.47
N GLY A 164 -5.94 -6.31 8.11
CA GLY A 164 -6.88 -7.30 7.58
C GLY A 164 -8.34 -7.08 7.98
N ASP A 165 -8.66 -5.93 8.57
CA ASP A 165 -9.95 -5.61 9.18
C ASP A 165 -10.46 -4.21 8.77
N VAL A 166 -10.12 -3.73 7.57
CA VAL A 166 -10.45 -2.35 7.16
C VAL A 166 -11.94 -2.12 6.87
N GLY A 167 -12.76 -3.18 6.82
CA GLY A 167 -14.18 -3.09 6.55
C GLY A 167 -14.51 -2.80 5.07
N GLY A 168 -15.70 -2.28 4.84
CA GLY A 168 -16.21 -1.88 3.53
C GLY A 168 -16.51 -3.07 2.62
N HIS A 169 -17.78 -3.45 2.52
CA HIS A 169 -18.27 -4.43 1.54
C HIS A 169 -19.24 -3.72 0.58
N PRO A 170 -19.34 -4.12 -0.69
CA PRO A 170 -20.26 -3.50 -1.64
C PRO A 170 -21.72 -3.83 -1.28
N ASP A 171 -21.96 -4.99 -0.70
CA ASP A 171 -23.23 -5.46 -0.16
C ASP A 171 -23.02 -6.60 0.86
N ASP A 172 -24.10 -7.19 1.39
CA ASP A 172 -24.04 -8.24 2.42
C ASP A 172 -23.82 -9.67 1.88
N ARG A 173 -23.60 -9.84 0.56
CA ARG A 173 -23.47 -11.17 -0.10
C ARG A 173 -22.03 -11.67 -0.23
N TYR A 174 -21.05 -10.89 0.23
CA TYR A 174 -19.66 -11.32 0.25
C TYR A 174 -19.48 -12.64 1.02
N ASP A 175 -18.58 -13.49 0.53
CA ASP A 175 -18.28 -14.76 1.19
C ASP A 175 -17.43 -14.52 2.45
N ARG A 176 -18.05 -14.66 3.63
CA ARG A 176 -17.37 -14.49 4.93
C ARG A 176 -16.25 -15.51 5.18
N ASN A 177 -16.18 -16.59 4.39
CA ASN A 177 -15.07 -17.56 4.45
C ASN A 177 -13.95 -17.25 3.46
N ALA A 178 -14.15 -16.28 2.55
CA ALA A 178 -13.12 -15.85 1.62
C ALA A 178 -12.06 -15.00 2.35
N LEU A 179 -11.03 -15.68 2.84
CA LEU A 179 -9.93 -15.05 3.56
C LEU A 179 -8.79 -14.64 2.60
N PRO A 180 -8.27 -13.40 2.68
CA PRO A 180 -7.13 -12.99 1.89
C PRO A 180 -5.84 -13.65 2.39
N VAL A 181 -4.94 -13.95 1.44
CA VAL A 181 -3.56 -14.36 1.75
C VAL A 181 -2.63 -13.17 1.60
N VAL A 182 -2.04 -12.70 2.70
CA VAL A 182 -1.03 -11.61 2.67
C VAL A 182 0.32 -12.19 3.06
N ASP A 183 1.24 -12.21 2.11
CA ASP A 183 2.48 -12.97 2.25
C ASP A 183 3.64 -12.41 1.41
N GLY A 184 4.79 -12.15 2.04
CA GLY A 184 5.97 -11.63 1.34
C GLY A 184 5.88 -10.13 1.08
N LEU A 185 5.86 -9.35 2.17
CA LEU A 185 5.91 -7.89 2.15
C LEU A 185 7.27 -7.44 2.68
N THR A 186 8.04 -6.70 1.88
CA THR A 186 9.34 -6.16 2.28
C THR A 186 9.28 -4.64 2.37
N ILE A 187 9.51 -4.10 3.56
CA ILE A 187 9.60 -2.66 3.82
C ILE A 187 11.04 -2.33 4.22
N LYS A 188 11.75 -1.61 3.36
CA LYS A 188 13.21 -1.41 3.48
C LYS A 188 13.59 0.07 3.41
N ASN A 189 14.62 0.50 4.14
CA ASN A 189 15.17 1.85 4.05
C ASN A 189 14.08 2.95 4.20
N VAL A 190 13.34 2.90 5.30
CA VAL A 190 12.29 3.89 5.59
C VAL A 190 12.78 4.82 6.68
N GLN A 191 12.82 6.12 6.39
CA GLN A 191 13.19 7.15 7.35
C GLN A 191 12.01 8.09 7.57
N GLY A 192 11.68 8.35 8.84
CA GLY A 192 10.56 9.19 9.22
C GLY A 192 10.92 10.19 10.30
N GLN A 193 10.43 11.41 10.17
CA GLN A 193 10.44 12.44 11.20
C GLN A 193 9.02 12.92 11.50
N ASN A 194 8.81 13.46 12.71
CA ASN A 194 7.49 13.89 13.18
C ASN A 194 6.41 12.79 13.08
N ILE A 195 6.81 11.53 13.27
CA ILE A 195 5.94 10.36 13.21
C ILE A 195 5.15 10.24 14.52
N ARG A 196 3.82 10.10 14.42
CA ARG A 196 2.95 9.96 15.62
C ARG A 196 2.90 8.51 16.11
N GLU A 197 2.63 7.55 15.22
CA GLU A 197 2.65 6.12 15.50
C GLU A 197 3.59 5.42 14.53
N ALA A 198 4.50 4.58 15.05
CA ALA A 198 5.48 3.88 14.21
C ALA A 198 4.77 2.97 13.20
N GLY A 199 3.93 2.08 13.72
CA GLY A 199 3.04 1.31 12.87
C GLY A 199 2.12 0.32 13.59
N SER A 200 1.17 -0.20 12.82
CA SER A 200 0.20 -1.20 13.25
C SER A 200 0.09 -2.29 12.18
N ILE A 201 0.39 -3.53 12.54
CA ILE A 201 0.42 -4.68 11.63
C ILE A 201 -0.52 -5.75 12.19
N LYS A 202 -1.76 -5.76 11.72
CA LYS A 202 -2.82 -6.65 12.18
C LYS A 202 -3.29 -7.53 11.04
N GLY A 203 -2.95 -8.81 11.12
CA GLY A 203 -3.51 -9.84 10.26
C GLY A 203 -4.89 -10.28 10.71
N ILE A 204 -5.38 -11.35 10.08
CA ILE A 204 -6.63 -12.01 10.45
C ILE A 204 -6.26 -13.27 11.22
N ALA A 205 -6.86 -13.52 12.40
CA ALA A 205 -6.48 -14.65 13.25
C ALA A 205 -6.51 -16.02 12.54
N THR A 206 -7.46 -16.21 11.61
CA THR A 206 -7.61 -17.44 10.80
C THR A 206 -6.85 -17.41 9.47
N SER A 207 -6.26 -16.27 9.08
CA SER A 207 -5.41 -16.10 7.90
C SER A 207 -4.30 -15.11 8.25
N ALA A 208 -3.38 -15.59 9.10
CA ALA A 208 -2.31 -14.76 9.63
C ALA A 208 -1.38 -14.29 8.51
N PHE A 209 -0.96 -13.02 8.58
CA PHE A 209 -0.07 -12.45 7.58
C PHE A 209 1.35 -12.97 7.81
N SER A 210 2.08 -13.24 6.74
CA SER A 210 3.37 -13.94 6.84
C SER A 210 4.45 -13.33 5.96
N ARG A 211 5.70 -13.70 6.27
CA ARG A 211 6.91 -13.18 5.61
C ARG A 211 6.93 -11.65 5.51
N ILE A 212 6.58 -10.98 6.62
CA ILE A 212 6.70 -9.52 6.73
C ILE A 212 8.14 -9.17 7.09
N CYS A 213 8.84 -8.44 6.22
CA CYS A 213 10.18 -7.94 6.48
C CYS A 213 10.17 -6.44 6.75
N LEU A 214 10.72 -6.04 7.89
CA LEU A 214 11.12 -4.65 8.14
C LEU A 214 12.64 -4.59 8.20
N SER A 215 13.28 -3.82 7.33
CA SER A 215 14.75 -3.72 7.30
C SER A 215 15.18 -2.26 7.21
N ASN A 216 16.02 -1.80 8.14
CA ASN A 216 16.47 -0.40 8.20
C ASN A 216 15.28 0.58 8.17
N VAL A 217 14.41 0.49 9.18
CA VAL A 217 13.21 1.34 9.34
C VAL A 217 13.38 2.21 10.58
N LYS A 218 13.54 3.53 10.38
CA LYS A 218 13.83 4.52 11.41
C LYS A 218 12.72 5.57 11.46
N LEU A 219 11.80 5.44 12.42
CA LEU A 219 10.66 6.34 12.58
C LEU A 219 10.81 7.15 13.86
N ASN A 220 11.09 8.44 13.71
CA ASN A 220 11.30 9.37 14.81
C ASN A 220 10.12 10.33 14.95
N GLY A 221 9.76 10.66 16.19
CA GLY A 221 8.71 11.62 16.52
C GLY A 221 9.29 12.85 17.20
N GLY A 222 8.54 13.95 17.21
CA GLY A 222 8.87 15.11 18.05
C GLY A 222 8.76 14.82 19.56
N ALA A 223 8.00 13.78 19.91
CA ALA A 223 7.96 13.13 21.23
C ALA A 223 8.22 11.61 21.06
N ALA A 224 8.15 10.83 22.15
CA ALA A 224 8.24 9.37 22.07
C ALA A 224 7.16 8.80 21.12
N VAL A 225 7.59 8.21 20.00
CA VAL A 225 6.71 7.55 19.04
C VAL A 225 6.02 6.38 19.74
N ARG A 226 4.70 6.23 19.53
CA ARG A 226 3.97 5.08 20.08
C ARG A 226 4.53 3.78 19.47
N PRO A 227 4.75 2.74 20.30
CA PRO A 227 5.37 1.50 19.85
C PRO A 227 4.49 0.77 18.83
N TRP A 228 5.13 -0.15 18.10
CA TRP A 228 4.47 -1.04 17.15
C TRP A 228 3.37 -1.86 17.82
N LYS A 229 2.25 -2.06 17.11
CA LYS A 229 1.20 -3.00 17.49
C LYS A 229 1.12 -4.09 16.45
N CYS A 230 1.27 -5.33 16.88
CA CYS A 230 1.21 -6.48 15.99
C CYS A 230 0.22 -7.52 16.52
N GLU A 231 -0.46 -8.18 15.59
CA GLU A 231 -1.44 -9.23 15.88
C GLU A 231 -1.59 -10.12 14.65
N ALA A 232 -1.68 -11.44 14.85
CA ALA A 232 -1.88 -12.43 13.78
C ALA A 232 -0.91 -12.24 12.58
N VAL A 233 0.37 -12.05 12.88
CA VAL A 233 1.42 -11.82 11.88
C VAL A 233 2.70 -12.55 12.24
N SER A 234 3.50 -12.90 11.24
CA SER A 234 4.84 -13.45 11.40
C SER A 234 5.83 -12.81 10.42
N GLY A 235 7.06 -12.64 10.87
CA GLY A 235 8.09 -12.00 10.04
C GLY A 235 9.41 -11.80 10.75
N ALA A 236 10.22 -10.88 10.22
CA ALA A 236 11.49 -10.50 10.78
C ALA A 236 11.70 -8.98 10.67
N ALA A 237 12.43 -8.44 11.64
CA ALA A 237 12.81 -7.04 11.71
C ALA A 237 14.32 -6.93 11.92
N LEU A 238 14.99 -6.18 11.05
CA LEU A 238 16.43 -5.90 11.10
C LEU A 238 16.63 -4.39 11.18
N ASP A 239 17.33 -3.94 12.23
CA ASP A 239 17.67 -2.52 12.41
C ASP A 239 16.44 -1.57 12.40
N VAL A 240 15.42 -1.89 13.20
CA VAL A 240 14.16 -1.13 13.28
C VAL A 240 14.09 -0.26 14.55
N GLN A 241 13.70 1.00 14.39
CA GLN A 241 13.47 1.97 15.46
C GLN A 241 12.11 2.67 15.24
N PRO A 242 11.21 2.75 16.24
CA PRO A 242 11.29 2.14 17.57
C PRO A 242 11.36 0.60 17.51
N SER A 243 11.75 -0.04 18.61
CA SER A 243 11.90 -1.51 18.67
C SER A 243 10.64 -2.22 18.17
N PRO A 244 10.78 -3.22 17.29
CA PRO A 244 9.65 -3.91 16.68
C PRO A 244 8.86 -4.73 17.71
N CYS A 245 7.63 -5.10 17.35
CA CYS A 245 6.82 -6.06 18.08
C CYS A 245 7.43 -7.48 18.04
N THR A 246 7.12 -8.30 19.04
CA THR A 246 7.66 -9.67 19.22
C THR A 246 7.33 -10.62 18.07
N GLU A 247 6.22 -10.40 17.39
CA GLU A 247 5.75 -11.17 16.23
C GLU A 247 6.71 -11.06 15.04
N LEU A 248 7.52 -9.99 15.00
CA LEU A 248 8.51 -9.72 13.97
C LEU A 248 9.96 -9.97 14.44
N THR A 249 10.16 -10.65 15.57
CA THR A 249 11.51 -10.98 16.08
C THR A 249 11.91 -12.44 15.84
N SER A 250 11.19 -13.17 14.96
CA SER A 250 11.50 -14.58 14.70
C SER A 250 12.82 -14.76 13.93
N THR A 251 13.70 -15.64 14.43
CA THR A 251 14.94 -16.01 13.72
C THR A 251 14.68 -16.80 12.44
N SER A 252 13.59 -17.57 12.38
CA SER A 252 13.22 -18.33 11.16
C SER A 252 12.88 -17.42 9.98
N GLY A 253 12.51 -16.16 10.25
CA GLY A 253 12.24 -15.15 9.23
C GLY A 253 13.48 -14.40 8.72
N MET A 254 14.65 -14.56 9.34
CA MET A 254 15.83 -13.77 8.97
C MET A 254 16.33 -14.09 7.55
N SER A 255 16.19 -15.32 7.07
CA SER A 255 16.71 -15.72 5.75
C SER A 255 16.04 -14.97 4.59
N PHE A 256 14.72 -14.75 4.65
CA PHE A 256 14.03 -14.00 3.59
C PHE A 256 14.29 -12.49 3.72
N CYS A 257 14.40 -11.96 4.95
CA CYS A 257 14.72 -10.54 5.16
C CYS A 257 16.13 -10.16 4.70
N THR A 258 17.10 -11.07 4.84
CA THR A 258 18.51 -10.84 4.49
C THR A 258 18.79 -11.06 3.00
N ASN A 259 18.11 -11.99 2.34
CA ASN A 259 18.22 -12.18 0.89
C ASN A 259 17.59 -11.03 0.08
N SER A 260 16.85 -10.13 0.73
CA SER A 260 16.34 -8.88 0.17
C SER A 260 17.33 -7.70 0.31
N LEU A 261 18.54 -7.93 0.82
CA LEU A 261 19.60 -6.91 0.94
C LEU A 261 20.27 -6.65 -0.41
#